data_AF-A0A1M6I2S1-F1
#
_entry.id   AF-A0A1M6I2S1-F1
#
_cell.length_a   1.000
_cell.length_b   1.000
_cell.length_c   1.000
_cell.angle_alpha   90.00
_cell.angle_beta   90.00
_cell.angle_gamma   90.00
#
_symmetry.space_group_name_H-M   'P 1'
#
loop_
_entity.id
_entity.type
_entity.pdbx_description
1 polymer ?
#
loop_
_entity_poly.entity_id
_entity_poly.type
_entity_poly.pdbx_seq_one_letter_code
_entity_poly.pdbx_strand_id
1 'polypeptide(L)'
;MAAARDSMLTEVYRLVVGLDTSHPAALPHLDAIRRWQSNTAPWTDLTPDAEDEITALALLPGGTDLGGDDALRFDLSMFDIELVLLLGGTDAPQDEGDLDTIAKDLLDRRAIPAIGTHERLLRQIRNGSWWTDLTIAAVEGARRDLRGLAHLIDVPVAGGCVEP
;
A
#
# COMPACT_ATOMS: atom_id res chain seq x y z
N MET A 1 14.66 -2.51 -13.17
CA MET A 1 15.42 -2.00 -12.02
C MET A 1 15.21 -0.50 -11.87
N ALA A 2 15.85 0.38 -12.67
CA ALA A 2 15.69 1.84 -12.52
C ALA A 2 14.23 2.35 -12.69
N ALA A 3 13.51 1.88 -13.72
CA ALA A 3 12.12 2.31 -13.96
C ALA A 3 11.13 1.92 -12.85
N ALA A 4 11.38 0.81 -12.14
CA ALA A 4 10.54 0.40 -11.01
C ALA A 4 10.81 1.31 -9.80
N ARG A 5 12.08 1.58 -9.51
CA ARG A 5 12.50 2.51 -8.44
C ARG A 5 11.96 3.92 -8.66
N ASP A 6 12.05 4.45 -9.87
CA ASP A 6 11.54 5.80 -10.18
C ASP A 6 10.01 5.88 -10.03
N SER A 7 9.29 4.82 -10.41
CA SER A 7 7.84 4.73 -10.21
C SER A 7 7.48 4.68 -8.73
N MET A 8 8.22 3.91 -7.93
CA MET A 8 8.01 3.80 -6.48
C MET A 8 8.26 5.14 -5.77
N LEU A 9 9.38 5.80 -6.09
CA LEU A 9 9.70 7.13 -5.56
C LEU A 9 8.65 8.17 -5.93
N THR A 10 8.11 8.11 -7.15
CA THR A 10 7.02 9.01 -7.56
C THR A 10 5.78 8.83 -6.70
N GLU A 11 5.47 7.60 -6.32
CA GLU A 11 4.28 7.29 -5.54
C GLU A 11 4.44 7.67 -4.07
N VAL A 12 5.59 7.33 -3.49
CA VAL A 12 5.96 7.73 -2.14
C VAL A 12 6.04 9.25 -1.99
N TYR A 13 6.56 9.96 -3.01
CA TYR A 13 6.54 11.42 -3.06
C TYR A 13 5.11 11.97 -2.99
N ARG A 14 4.19 11.44 -3.81
CA ARG A 14 2.78 11.89 -3.80
C ARG A 14 2.12 11.71 -2.44
N LEU A 15 2.40 10.57 -1.80
CA LEU A 15 1.86 10.25 -0.48
C LEU A 15 2.37 11.26 0.56
N VAL A 16 3.69 11.45 0.66
CA VAL A 16 4.28 12.35 1.67
C VAL A 16 3.86 13.82 1.44
N VAL A 17 3.76 14.23 0.17
CA VAL A 17 3.21 15.56 -0.21
C VAL A 17 1.72 15.69 0.14
N GLY A 18 1.00 14.58 0.16
CA GLY A 18 -0.42 14.48 0.44
C GLY A 18 -0.82 14.38 1.91
N LEU A 19 0.14 14.19 2.81
CA LEU A 19 -0.13 14.01 4.24
C LEU A 19 -0.85 15.22 4.83
N ASP A 20 -1.94 14.94 5.55
CA ASP A 20 -2.70 15.96 6.25
C ASP A 20 -2.02 16.30 7.59
N THR A 21 -1.30 17.41 7.61
CA THR A 21 -0.64 17.93 8.83
C THR A 21 -1.59 18.32 9.96
N SER A 22 -2.90 18.42 9.70
CA SER A 22 -3.91 18.66 10.73
C SER A 22 -4.40 17.38 11.42
N HIS A 23 -4.07 16.21 10.88
CA HIS A 23 -4.45 14.93 11.45
C HIS A 23 -3.64 14.65 12.74
N PRO A 24 -4.26 14.19 13.84
CA PRO A 24 -3.55 13.94 15.10
C PRO A 24 -2.38 12.95 14.99
N ALA A 25 -2.48 11.98 14.07
CA ALA A 25 -1.39 11.03 13.80
C ALA A 25 -0.16 11.68 13.15
N ALA A 26 -0.32 12.84 12.50
CA ALA A 26 0.79 13.59 11.90
C ALA A 26 1.56 14.42 12.94
N LEU A 27 0.98 14.70 14.12
CA LEU A 27 1.60 15.53 15.16
C LEU A 27 3.01 15.10 15.57
N PRO A 28 3.30 13.80 15.82
CA PRO A 28 4.63 13.35 16.21
C PRO A 28 5.67 13.50 15.08
N HIS A 29 5.21 13.65 13.84
CA HIS A 29 6.03 13.60 12.63
C HIS A 29 6.07 14.94 11.87
N LEU A 30 5.52 16.03 12.42
CA LEU A 30 5.34 17.30 11.69
C LEU A 30 6.63 17.88 11.09
N ASP A 31 7.75 17.79 11.83
CA ASP A 31 9.03 18.32 11.36
C ASP A 31 9.58 17.50 10.18
N ALA A 32 9.35 16.18 10.21
CA ALA A 32 9.70 15.27 9.11
C ALA A 32 8.81 15.51 7.89
N ILE A 33 7.49 15.59 8.10
CA ILE A 33 6.52 15.88 7.04
C ILE A 33 6.87 17.20 6.36
N ARG A 34 7.05 18.29 7.09
CA ARG A 34 7.39 19.60 6.52
C ARG A 34 8.69 19.59 5.74
N ARG A 35 9.69 18.85 6.21
CA ARG A 35 10.97 18.70 5.52
C ARG A 35 10.82 17.97 4.19
N TRP A 36 10.09 16.87 4.17
CA TRP A 36 9.89 16.08 2.94
C TRP A 36 8.87 16.69 1.96
N GLN A 37 7.92 17.48 2.46
CA GLN A 37 7.01 18.31 1.66
C GLN A 37 7.70 19.56 1.08
N SER A 38 8.86 19.94 1.61
CA SER A 38 9.61 21.09 1.09
C SER A 38 10.11 20.84 -0.33
N ASN A 39 10.10 21.90 -1.15
CA ASN A 39 10.66 21.87 -2.49
C ASN A 39 12.20 21.69 -2.51
N THR A 40 12.84 21.68 -1.35
CA THR A 40 14.28 21.45 -1.16
C THR A 40 14.61 20.05 -0.62
N ALA A 41 13.62 19.17 -0.51
CA ALA A 41 13.80 17.83 0.03
C ALA A 41 14.71 16.97 -0.88
N PRO A 42 15.64 16.18 -0.32
CA PRO A 42 16.64 15.42 -1.08
C PRO A 42 16.09 14.10 -1.62
N TRP A 43 15.00 14.14 -2.40
CA TRP A 43 14.36 12.94 -2.99
C TRP A 43 15.27 12.13 -3.93
N THR A 44 16.35 12.74 -4.42
CA THR A 44 17.30 12.12 -5.35
C THR A 44 18.46 11.40 -4.67
N ASP A 45 18.71 11.66 -3.39
CA ASP A 45 19.86 11.14 -2.63
C ASP A 45 19.37 10.65 -1.25
N LEU A 46 18.67 9.52 -1.26
CA LEU A 46 18.10 8.92 -0.06
C LEU A 46 19.17 8.13 0.68
N THR A 47 19.54 8.61 1.86
CA THR A 47 20.32 7.84 2.83
C THR A 47 19.43 6.77 3.48
N PRO A 48 19.99 5.69 4.06
CA PRO A 48 19.18 4.67 4.75
C PRO A 48 18.23 5.27 5.81
N ASP A 49 18.73 6.22 6.62
CA ASP A 49 17.90 6.92 7.61
C ASP A 49 16.74 7.71 6.99
N ALA A 50 16.90 8.20 5.75
CA ALA A 50 15.85 8.90 5.02
C ALA A 50 14.81 7.93 4.48
N GLU A 51 15.22 6.74 4.05
CA GLU A 51 14.32 5.67 3.62
C GLU A 51 13.44 5.19 4.78
N ASP A 52 14.03 4.95 5.96
CA ASP A 52 13.29 4.55 7.17
C ASP A 52 12.28 5.62 7.59
N GLU A 53 12.68 6.89 7.55
CA GLU A 53 11.82 8.00 7.93
C GLU A 53 10.66 8.19 6.93
N ILE A 54 10.95 8.14 5.63
CA ILE A 54 9.91 8.23 4.59
C ILE A 54 8.93 7.06 4.69
N THR A 55 9.41 5.85 4.98
CA THR A 55 8.56 4.68 5.18
C THR A 55 7.64 4.86 6.38
N ALA A 56 8.16 5.40 7.49
CA ALA A 56 7.35 5.74 8.65
C ALA A 56 6.30 6.82 8.36
N LEU A 57 6.63 7.80 7.51
CA LEU A 57 5.67 8.83 7.06
C LEU A 57 4.61 8.25 6.11
N ALA A 58 5.01 7.30 5.26
CA ALA A 58 4.10 6.61 4.35
C ALA A 58 3.03 5.81 5.09
N LEU A 59 3.28 5.38 6.33
CA LEU A 59 2.31 4.69 7.19
C LEU A 59 1.29 5.61 7.87
N LEU A 60 1.43 6.94 7.74
CA LEU A 60 0.52 7.88 8.41
C LEU A 60 -0.79 8.03 7.61
N PRO A 61 -1.95 8.09 8.29
CA PRO A 61 -3.21 8.41 7.64
C PRO A 61 -3.13 9.83 7.05
N GLY A 62 -3.23 9.92 5.72
CA GLY A 62 -3.06 11.14 4.94
C GLY A 62 -4.33 11.53 4.19
N GLY A 63 -4.59 12.83 4.05
CA GLY A 63 -5.78 13.37 3.38
C GLY A 63 -5.75 13.28 1.85
N THR A 64 -4.80 12.55 1.26
CA THR A 64 -4.79 12.26 -0.16
C THR A 64 -5.74 11.11 -0.50
N ASP A 65 -6.59 11.34 -1.50
CA ASP A 65 -7.45 10.36 -2.17
C ASP A 65 -6.61 9.35 -2.98
N LEU A 66 -5.71 8.64 -2.31
CA LEU A 66 -4.88 7.54 -2.85
C LEU A 66 -5.52 6.18 -2.55
N GLY A 67 -6.80 6.18 -2.19
CA GLY A 67 -7.45 5.12 -1.43
C GLY A 67 -7.12 5.25 0.05
N GLY A 68 -8.09 5.02 0.94
CA GLY A 68 -7.92 5.26 2.36
C GLY A 68 -6.89 4.34 3.02
N ASP A 69 -6.95 4.25 4.34
CA ASP A 69 -5.93 3.59 5.17
C ASP A 69 -5.65 2.14 4.72
N ASP A 70 -6.65 1.42 4.22
CA ASP A 70 -6.49 0.04 3.74
C ASP A 70 -5.77 -0.05 2.38
N ALA A 71 -5.95 0.94 1.50
CA ALA A 71 -5.22 0.99 0.23
C ALA A 71 -3.74 1.26 0.45
N LEU A 72 -3.46 2.15 1.39
CA LEU A 72 -2.12 2.47 1.79
C LEU A 72 -1.41 1.29 2.47
N ARG A 73 -2.11 0.62 3.39
CA ARG A 73 -1.61 -0.61 4.04
C ARG A 73 -1.29 -1.69 3.00
N PHE A 74 -2.18 -1.88 2.02
CA PHE A 74 -1.95 -2.82 0.92
C PHE A 74 -0.68 -2.50 0.14
N ASP A 75 -0.48 -1.24 -0.27
CA ASP A 75 0.71 -0.85 -1.03
C ASP A 75 2.00 -1.08 -0.24
N LEU A 76 2.00 -0.76 1.05
CA LEU A 76 3.17 -0.96 1.91
C LEU A 76 3.52 -2.45 2.06
N SER A 77 2.53 -3.33 2.28
CA SER A 77 2.77 -4.78 2.31
C SER A 77 3.33 -5.30 0.97
N MET A 78 2.87 -4.75 -0.16
CA MET A 78 3.42 -5.12 -1.47
C MET A 78 4.87 -4.65 -1.65
N PHE A 79 5.21 -3.45 -1.15
CA PHE A 79 6.58 -2.93 -1.21
C PHE A 79 7.54 -3.69 -0.31
N ASP A 80 7.12 -4.10 0.89
CA ASP A 80 7.94 -4.90 1.79
C ASP A 80 8.32 -6.25 1.14
N ILE A 81 7.36 -6.90 0.46
CA ILE A 81 7.62 -8.12 -0.32
C ILE A 81 8.62 -7.85 -1.47
N GLU A 82 8.46 -6.75 -2.21
CA GLU A 82 9.40 -6.37 -3.29
C GLU A 82 10.81 -6.13 -2.76
N LEU A 83 10.95 -5.49 -1.60
CA LEU A 83 12.23 -5.25 -0.92
C LEU A 83 12.88 -6.56 -0.48
N VAL A 84 12.13 -7.46 0.15
CA VAL A 84 12.62 -8.79 0.55
C VAL A 84 13.14 -9.58 -0.65
N LEU A 85 12.36 -9.60 -1.75
CA LEU A 85 12.77 -10.27 -3.00
C LEU A 85 14.01 -9.65 -3.63
N LEU A 86 14.15 -8.32 -3.56
CA LEU A 86 15.31 -7.60 -4.12
C LEU A 86 16.58 -7.85 -3.30
N LEU A 87 16.45 -7.93 -1.98
CA LEU A 87 17.56 -8.14 -1.04
C LEU A 87 17.92 -9.63 -0.87
N GLY A 88 17.15 -10.55 -1.49
CA GLY A 88 17.33 -11.99 -1.37
C GLY A 88 16.95 -12.54 0.02
N GLY A 89 16.15 -11.79 0.76
CA GLY A 89 15.57 -12.22 2.03
C GLY A 89 14.51 -13.30 1.82
N THR A 90 14.33 -14.15 2.82
CA THR A 90 13.32 -15.24 2.83
C THR A 90 12.20 -15.01 3.82
N ASP A 91 12.21 -13.89 4.55
CA ASP A 91 11.23 -13.59 5.59
C ASP A 91 10.01 -12.91 4.98
N ALA A 92 8.93 -13.67 4.77
CA ALA A 92 7.60 -13.11 4.48
C ALA A 92 6.46 -13.64 5.39
N PRO A 93 6.60 -13.72 6.73
CA PRO A 93 5.48 -14.17 7.58
C PRO A 93 4.51 -13.05 7.99
N GLN A 94 4.91 -11.78 7.96
CA GLN A 94 4.05 -10.66 8.42
C GLN A 94 3.18 -10.10 7.28
N ASP A 95 3.73 -10.00 6.07
CA ASP A 95 3.05 -9.43 4.90
C ASP A 95 1.97 -10.37 4.34
N GLU A 96 2.10 -11.68 4.55
CA GLU A 96 1.10 -12.68 4.12
C GLU A 96 -0.22 -12.53 4.88
N GLY A 97 -0.17 -12.24 6.19
CA GLY A 97 -1.37 -12.09 7.02
C GLY A 97 -2.17 -10.83 6.70
N ASP A 98 -1.47 -9.74 6.43
CA ASP A 98 -2.09 -8.48 6.02
C ASP A 98 -2.73 -8.61 4.63
N LEU A 99 -2.04 -9.25 3.68
CA LEU A 99 -2.58 -9.50 2.35
C LEU A 99 -3.73 -10.52 2.33
N ASP A 100 -3.75 -11.55 3.20
CA ASP A 100 -4.93 -12.44 3.32
C ASP A 100 -6.15 -11.67 3.83
N THR A 101 -5.96 -10.77 4.80
CA THR A 101 -7.02 -9.93 5.35
C THR A 101 -7.63 -9.03 4.28
N ILE A 102 -6.77 -8.30 3.56
CA ILE A 102 -7.18 -7.44 2.44
C ILE A 102 -7.86 -8.25 1.33
N ALA A 103 -7.28 -9.40 0.97
CA ALA A 103 -7.84 -10.25 -0.08
C ALA A 103 -9.21 -10.83 0.31
N LYS A 104 -9.41 -11.15 1.59
CA LYS A 104 -10.72 -11.58 2.11
C LYS A 104 -11.74 -10.44 1.99
N ASP A 105 -11.41 -9.24 2.47
CA ASP A 105 -12.34 -8.12 2.49
C ASP A 105 -12.76 -7.68 1.08
N LEU A 106 -11.84 -7.75 0.12
CA LEU A 106 -12.15 -7.57 -1.30
C LEU A 106 -13.03 -8.70 -1.83
N LEU A 107 -12.73 -9.98 -1.54
CA LEU A 107 -13.54 -11.11 -2.01
C LEU A 107 -14.98 -11.10 -1.47
N ASP A 108 -15.19 -10.61 -0.26
CA ASP A 108 -16.53 -10.43 0.32
C ASP A 108 -17.36 -9.38 -0.47
N ARG A 109 -16.68 -8.51 -1.22
CA ARG A 109 -17.27 -7.48 -2.10
C ARG A 109 -17.21 -7.85 -3.60
N ARG A 110 -16.96 -9.12 -3.96
CA ARG A 110 -16.82 -9.59 -5.37
C ARG A 110 -18.01 -9.30 -6.30
N ALA A 111 -19.16 -8.90 -5.76
CA ALA A 111 -20.30 -8.43 -6.56
C ALA A 111 -19.98 -7.12 -7.32
N ILE A 112 -18.97 -6.36 -6.89
CA ILE A 112 -18.44 -5.22 -7.63
C ILE A 112 -17.66 -5.75 -8.85
N PRO A 113 -18.02 -5.39 -10.09
CA PRO A 113 -17.41 -5.95 -11.30
C PRO A 113 -15.88 -5.76 -11.38
N ALA A 114 -15.38 -4.64 -10.86
CA ALA A 114 -13.95 -4.36 -10.80
C ALA A 114 -13.21 -5.39 -9.93
N ILE A 115 -13.79 -5.79 -8.80
CA ILE A 115 -13.22 -6.84 -7.92
C ILE A 115 -13.35 -8.22 -8.55
N GLY A 116 -14.50 -8.54 -9.14
CA GLY A 116 -14.74 -9.83 -9.80
C GLY A 116 -13.72 -10.15 -10.90
N THR A 117 -13.19 -9.13 -11.57
CA THR A 117 -12.13 -9.26 -12.59
C THR A 117 -10.83 -9.84 -12.01
N HIS A 118 -10.53 -9.56 -10.74
CA HIS A 118 -9.31 -9.99 -10.05
C HIS A 118 -9.55 -11.11 -9.03
N GLU A 119 -10.74 -11.72 -8.99
CA GLU A 119 -11.11 -12.78 -8.03
C GLU A 119 -10.11 -13.95 -8.03
N ARG A 120 -9.60 -14.33 -9.21
CA ARG A 120 -8.59 -15.40 -9.31
C ARG A 120 -7.32 -15.05 -8.55
N LEU A 121 -6.79 -13.84 -8.72
CA LEU A 121 -5.59 -13.37 -8.04
C LEU A 121 -5.81 -13.33 -6.53
N LEU A 122 -6.92 -12.75 -6.08
CA LEU A 122 -7.28 -12.68 -4.66
C LEU A 122 -7.36 -14.07 -4.03
N ARG A 123 -7.96 -15.06 -4.73
CA ARG A 123 -7.99 -16.45 -4.24
C ARG A 123 -6.61 -17.10 -4.19
N GLN A 124 -5.73 -16.78 -5.13
CA GLN A 124 -4.35 -17.31 -5.16
C GLN A 124 -3.50 -16.77 -4.02
N ILE A 125 -3.68 -15.50 -3.64
CA ILE A 125 -3.06 -14.89 -2.46
C ILE A 125 -3.48 -15.66 -1.20
N ARG A 126 -4.78 -15.89 -1.03
CA ARG A 126 -5.35 -16.55 0.16
C ARG A 126 -5.02 -18.03 0.30
N ASN A 127 -4.79 -18.74 -0.81
CA ASN A 127 -4.55 -20.18 -0.79
C ASN A 127 -3.07 -20.56 -0.86
N GLY A 128 -2.16 -19.59 -0.75
CA GLY A 128 -0.71 -19.85 -0.78
C GLY A 128 -0.12 -19.97 -2.19
N SER A 129 -0.94 -20.20 -3.23
CA SER A 129 -0.40 -20.53 -4.57
C SER A 129 0.30 -19.37 -5.27
N TRP A 130 -0.09 -18.12 -4.95
CA TRP A 130 0.59 -16.94 -5.49
C TRP A 130 2.01 -16.78 -4.96
N TRP A 131 2.25 -17.20 -3.71
CA TRP A 131 3.53 -17.08 -3.02
C TRP A 131 4.60 -18.06 -3.52
N THR A 132 4.19 -19.08 -4.29
CA THR A 132 5.12 -20.06 -4.86
C THR A 132 5.87 -19.45 -6.05
N ASP A 133 7.20 -19.50 -6.03
CA ASP A 133 8.08 -18.91 -7.06
C ASP A 133 7.80 -17.41 -7.30
N LEU A 134 7.52 -16.67 -6.22
CA LEU A 134 7.17 -15.26 -6.29
C LEU A 134 8.30 -14.42 -6.90
N THR A 135 7.96 -13.57 -7.86
CA THR A 135 8.92 -12.67 -8.52
C THR A 135 8.51 -11.22 -8.33
N ILE A 136 9.48 -10.29 -8.33
CA ILE A 136 9.22 -8.85 -8.25
C ILE A 136 8.21 -8.41 -9.34
N ALA A 137 8.29 -8.99 -10.54
CA ALA A 137 7.34 -8.67 -11.62
C ALA A 137 5.91 -9.13 -11.32
N ALA A 138 5.73 -10.26 -10.61
CA ALA A 138 4.42 -10.76 -10.20
C ALA A 138 3.83 -9.89 -9.08
N VAL A 139 4.66 -9.47 -8.12
CA VAL A 139 4.25 -8.57 -7.03
C VAL A 139 3.83 -7.22 -7.60
N GLU A 140 4.64 -6.63 -8.46
CA GLU A 140 4.35 -5.31 -9.00
C GLU A 140 3.16 -5.32 -9.99
N GLY A 141 2.91 -6.45 -10.66
CA GLY A 141 1.68 -6.66 -11.42
C GLY A 141 0.45 -6.66 -10.52
N ALA A 142 0.50 -7.45 -9.44
CA ALA A 142 -0.60 -7.54 -8.48
C ALA A 142 -0.86 -6.20 -7.76
N ARG A 143 0.18 -5.43 -7.41
CA ARG A 143 0.03 -4.12 -6.77
C ARG A 143 -0.73 -3.17 -7.69
N ARG A 144 -0.33 -3.07 -8.96
CA ARG A 144 -1.03 -2.20 -9.94
C ARG A 144 -2.48 -2.58 -10.16
N ASP A 145 -2.75 -3.87 -10.27
CA ASP A 145 -4.10 -4.40 -10.49
C ASP A 145 -5.02 -4.14 -9.30
N LEU A 146 -4.50 -4.26 -8.08
CA LEU A 146 -5.30 -4.19 -6.85
C LEU A 146 -5.30 -2.80 -6.18
N ARG A 147 -4.34 -1.92 -6.48
CA ARG A 147 -4.29 -0.53 -5.97
C ARG A 147 -5.59 0.23 -6.23
N GLY A 148 -6.11 0.09 -7.44
CA GLY A 148 -7.39 0.69 -7.85
C GLY A 148 -8.62 0.04 -7.21
N LEU A 149 -8.46 -1.00 -6.39
CA LEU A 149 -9.55 -1.68 -5.67
C LEU A 149 -9.44 -1.53 -4.16
N ALA A 150 -8.23 -1.33 -3.64
CA ALA A 150 -7.99 -1.31 -2.20
C ALA A 150 -8.69 -0.12 -1.50
N HIS A 151 -8.92 0.99 -2.20
CA HIS A 151 -9.77 2.09 -1.71
C HIS A 151 -11.25 1.70 -1.46
N LEU A 152 -11.70 0.58 -2.04
CA LEU A 152 -13.06 0.09 -1.83
C LEU A 152 -13.23 -0.62 -0.49
N ILE A 153 -12.14 -0.85 0.25
CA ILE A 153 -12.16 -1.51 1.57
C ILE A 153 -12.63 -0.48 2.62
N ASP A 154 -12.15 0.76 2.53
CA ASP A 154 -12.49 1.87 3.44
C ASP A 154 -13.94 2.37 3.31
N VAL A 155 -14.64 2.04 2.23
CA VAL A 155 -16.05 2.42 2.06
C VAL A 155 -16.90 1.46 2.91
N PRO A 156 -17.56 1.90 4.00
CA PRO A 156 -18.50 1.04 4.69
C PRO A 156 -19.62 0.67 3.71
N VAL A 157 -19.86 -0.63 3.55
CA VAL A 157 -21.00 -1.10 2.74
C VAL A 157 -22.27 -0.55 3.37
N ALA A 158 -22.97 0.34 2.65
CA ALA A 158 -24.31 0.75 3.03
C ALA A 158 -25.23 -0.47 2.90
N GLY A 159 -25.34 -1.25 3.98
CA GLY A 159 -26.08 -2.51 4.01
C GLY A 159 -26.66 -2.74 5.40
N GLY A 160 -27.73 -2.02 5.72
CA GLY A 160 -28.45 -2.21 6.97
C GLY A 160 -29.62 -1.26 7.18
N CYS A 161 -30.51 -1.10 6.19
CA CYS A 161 -31.86 -0.64 6.52
C CYS A 161 -32.58 -1.78 7.27
N VAL A 162 -32.68 -1.66 8.60
CA VAL A 162 -33.69 -2.35 9.40
C VAL A 162 -34.48 -1.26 10.13
N GLU A 163 -35.58 -0.84 9.51
CA GLU A 163 -36.66 -0.13 10.22
C GLU A 163 -37.53 -1.16 10.94
N PRO A 164 -37.95 -0.89 12.19
CA PRO A 164 -39.24 -1.33 12.71
C PRO A 164 -40.31 -0.24 12.57
#